data_AF-A0A383DVT7-F1
#
_entry.id   AF-A0A383DVT7-F1
#
_cell.length_a   1.000
_cell.length_b   1.000
_cell.length_c   1.000
_cell.angle_alpha   90.00
_cell.angle_beta   90.00
_cell.angle_gamma   90.00
#
_symmetry.space_group_name_H-M   'P 1'
#
loop_
_entity.id
_entity.type
_entity.pdbx_description
1 polymer ?
#
loop_
_entity_poly.entity_id
_entity_poly.type
_entity_poly.pdbx_seq_one_letter_code
_entity_poly.pdbx_strand_id
1 'polypeptide(L)'
;MMSTQPLSDEQVARFLVDGYLVLKTDLDERFHSNIDHRLREVTEQEFWHGNNVAPRVPQLHEIIRCPTVHGALTSLLGDGYLHHPHRAVHMNIPIE
;
A
#
# COMPACT_ATOMS: atom_id res chain seq x y z
N MET A 1 15.94 -14.39 -2.47
CA MET A 1 15.35 -13.34 -1.60
C MET A 1 15.03 -12.15 -2.49
N MET A 2 13.84 -11.55 -2.35
CA MET A 2 13.55 -10.29 -3.06
C MET A 2 14.51 -9.23 -2.52
N SER A 3 15.16 -8.47 -3.39
CA SER A 3 16.07 -7.40 -2.99
C SER A 3 15.26 -6.34 -2.25
N THR A 4 15.53 -6.11 -0.96
CA THR A 4 14.84 -5.07 -0.17
C THR A 4 15.49 -3.71 -0.37
N GLN A 5 14.70 -2.63 -0.37
CA GLN A 5 15.21 -1.24 -0.43
C GLN A 5 14.94 -0.54 0.92
N PRO A 6 15.87 -0.60 1.88
CA PRO A 6 15.69 0.03 3.19
C PRO A 6 15.68 1.57 3.09
N LEU A 7 15.09 2.23 4.09
CA LEU A 7 15.16 3.68 4.23
C LEU A 7 16.58 4.13 4.57
N SER A 8 16.95 5.32 4.10
CA SER A 8 18.12 6.04 4.63
C SER A 8 17.81 6.66 6.00
N ASP A 9 18.87 7.01 6.73
CA ASP A 9 18.76 7.69 8.03
C ASP A 9 17.98 9.01 7.92
N GLU A 10 18.14 9.75 6.81
CA GLU A 10 17.39 10.98 6.55
C GLU A 10 15.89 10.71 6.35
N GLN A 11 15.53 9.63 5.66
CA GLN A 11 14.14 9.24 5.48
C GLN A 11 13.52 8.79 6.81
N VAL A 12 14.26 8.04 7.64
CA VAL A 12 13.81 7.67 8.99
C VAL A 12 13.60 8.93 9.84
N ALA A 13 14.56 9.86 9.86
CA ALA A 13 14.44 11.12 10.59
C ALA A 13 13.22 11.94 10.10
N ARG A 14 12.98 11.98 8.78
CA ARG A 14 11.83 12.68 8.21
C ARG A 14 10.51 12.03 8.64
N PHE A 15 10.42 10.71 8.63
CA PHE A 15 9.24 9.99 9.13
C PHE A 15 8.97 10.33 10.61
N LEU A 16 10.00 10.36 11.45
CA LEU A 16 9.87 10.66 12.88
C LEU A 16 9.40 12.10 13.14
N VAL A 17 9.83 13.05 12.31
CA VAL A 17 9.48 14.48 12.47
C VAL A 17 8.11 14.80 11.86
N ASP A 18 7.85 14.32 10.64
CA ASP A 18 6.64 14.66 9.89
C ASP A 18 5.46 13.71 10.15
N GLY A 19 5.75 12.51 10.65
CA GLY A 19 4.76 11.44 10.84
C GLY A 19 4.37 10.69 9.56
N TYR A 20 4.96 11.01 8.41
CA TYR A 20 4.70 10.30 7.14
C TYR A 20 5.89 10.36 6.17
N LEU A 21 5.87 9.47 5.19
CA LEU A 21 6.77 9.49 4.02
C LEU A 21 5.98 9.25 2.74
N VAL A 22 6.44 9.86 1.65
CA VAL A 22 5.97 9.56 0.29
C VAL A 22 7.11 8.86 -0.43
N LEU A 23 6.87 7.63 -0.87
CA LEU A 23 7.85 6.78 -1.53
C LEU A 23 7.40 6.51 -2.97
N LYS A 24 8.34 6.57 -3.91
CA LYS A 24 8.10 6.17 -5.30
C LYS A 24 8.50 4.71 -5.46
N THR A 25 7.55 3.86 -5.82
CA THR A 25 7.79 2.44 -6.12
C THR A 25 8.34 2.25 -7.53
N ASP A 26 8.89 1.08 -7.80
CA ASP A 26 9.31 0.59 -9.12
C ASP A 26 8.18 -0.07 -9.93
N LEU A 27 6.99 -0.21 -9.34
CA LEU A 27 5.78 -0.70 -9.99
C LEU A 27 5.37 0.23 -11.14
N ASP A 28 5.02 -0.35 -12.28
CA ASP A 28 4.70 0.40 -13.48
C ASP A 28 3.26 0.97 -13.47
N GLU A 29 3.01 1.94 -14.36
CA GLU A 29 1.70 2.59 -14.47
C GLU A 29 0.58 1.61 -14.83
N ARG A 30 0.88 0.57 -15.61
CA ARG A 30 -0.09 -0.45 -16.00
C ARG A 30 -0.54 -1.27 -14.79
N PHE A 31 0.39 -1.60 -13.89
CA PHE A 31 0.11 -2.28 -12.64
C PHE A 31 -0.88 -1.46 -11.79
N HIS A 32 -0.59 -0.17 -11.60
CA HIS A 32 -1.48 0.74 -10.87
C HIS A 32 -2.85 0.89 -11.55
N SER A 33 -2.88 1.00 -12.87
CA SER A 33 -4.11 1.11 -13.67
C SER A 33 -4.99 -0.14 -13.56
N ASN A 34 -4.38 -1.33 -13.53
CA ASN A 34 -5.10 -2.60 -13.34
C ASN A 34 -5.76 -2.68 -11.95
N ILE A 35 -5.09 -2.18 -10.90
CA ILE A 35 -5.66 -2.13 -9.54
C ILE A 35 -6.84 -1.17 -9.51
N ASP A 36 -6.70 0.04 -10.08
CA ASP A 36 -7.79 1.02 -10.14
C ASP A 36 -9.01 0.45 -10.88
N HIS A 37 -8.81 -0.12 -12.07
CA HIS A 37 -9.88 -0.77 -12.83
C HIS A 37 -10.58 -1.84 -12.00
N ARG A 38 -9.79 -2.70 -11.33
CA ARG A 38 -10.34 -3.77 -10.51
C ARG A 38 -11.12 -3.26 -9.30
N LEU A 39 -10.65 -2.21 -8.65
CA LEU A 39 -11.34 -1.58 -7.54
C LEU A 39 -12.67 -0.96 -7.99
N ARG A 40 -12.71 -0.33 -9.16
CA ARG A 40 -13.94 0.21 -9.75
C ARG A 40 -14.95 -0.90 -10.04
N GLU A 41 -14.54 -1.96 -10.73
CA GLU A 41 -15.41 -3.13 -10.98
C GLU A 41 -16.01 -3.69 -9.67
N VAL A 42 -15.16 -3.92 -8.67
CA VAL A 42 -15.58 -4.47 -7.37
C VAL A 42 -16.53 -3.52 -6.63
N THR A 43 -16.35 -2.21 -6.76
CA THR A 43 -17.19 -1.23 -6.08
C THR A 43 -18.53 -1.02 -6.80
N GLU A 44 -18.54 -1.10 -8.13
CA GLU A 44 -19.72 -0.81 -8.96
C GLU A 44 -20.61 -2.05 -9.20
N GLN A 45 -20.02 -3.24 -9.28
CA GLN A 45 -20.71 -4.44 -9.76
C GLN A 45 -20.97 -5.49 -8.67
N GLU A 46 -20.40 -5.32 -7.49
CA GLU A 46 -20.48 -6.30 -6.40
C GLU A 46 -21.12 -5.69 -5.14
N PHE A 47 -21.45 -6.55 -4.18
CA PHE A 47 -21.98 -6.10 -2.89
C PHE A 47 -20.87 -5.49 -2.01
N TRP A 48 -21.26 -4.73 -0.99
CA TRP A 48 -20.30 -4.12 -0.08
C TRP A 48 -19.46 -5.16 0.68
N HIS A 49 -18.14 -5.11 0.51
CA HIS A 49 -17.19 -6.06 1.09
C HIS A 49 -16.79 -5.75 2.53
N GLY A 50 -17.27 -4.65 3.11
CA GLY A 50 -16.81 -4.16 4.40
C GLY A 50 -15.30 -3.92 4.38
N ASN A 51 -14.60 -4.62 5.27
CA ASN A 51 -13.16 -4.48 5.44
C ASN A 51 -12.34 -5.56 4.71
N ASN A 52 -12.91 -6.18 3.68
CA ASN A 52 -12.33 -7.30 2.96
C ASN A 52 -11.97 -6.97 1.50
N VAL A 53 -11.57 -5.73 1.20
CA VAL A 53 -11.15 -5.39 -0.19
C VAL A 53 -9.85 -6.08 -0.58
N ALA A 54 -8.91 -6.27 0.36
CA ALA A 54 -7.60 -6.86 0.04
C ALA A 54 -7.69 -8.32 -0.46
N PRO A 55 -8.52 -9.20 0.14
CA PRO A 55 -8.85 -10.49 -0.46
C PRO A 55 -9.51 -10.40 -1.85
N ARG A 56 -10.29 -9.34 -2.12
CA ARG A 56 -10.99 -9.16 -3.39
C ARG A 56 -10.11 -8.59 -4.50
N VAL A 57 -9.10 -7.80 -4.13
CA VAL A 57 -8.08 -7.21 -5.01
C VAL A 57 -6.69 -7.59 -4.49
N PRO A 58 -6.24 -8.83 -4.72
CA PRO A 58 -5.00 -9.35 -4.14
C PRO A 58 -3.74 -8.58 -4.53
N GLN A 59 -3.74 -7.90 -5.69
CA GLN A 59 -2.62 -7.07 -6.15
C GLN A 59 -2.30 -5.91 -5.18
N LEU A 60 -3.23 -5.51 -4.30
CA LEU A 60 -2.93 -4.56 -3.22
C LEU A 60 -1.81 -5.08 -2.31
N HIS A 61 -1.69 -6.39 -2.11
CA HIS A 61 -0.58 -6.97 -1.35
C HIS A 61 0.76 -6.87 -2.08
N GLU A 62 0.76 -6.82 -3.41
CA GLU A 62 2.00 -6.67 -4.19
C GLU A 62 2.59 -5.26 -4.01
N ILE A 63 1.77 -4.22 -3.82
CA ILE A 63 2.24 -2.89 -3.42
C ILE A 63 2.97 -2.96 -2.08
N ILE A 64 2.37 -3.62 -1.08
CA ILE A 64 2.96 -3.72 0.26
C ILE A 64 4.25 -4.55 0.26
N ARG A 65 4.34 -5.54 -0.63
CA ARG A 65 5.48 -6.46 -0.74
C ARG A 65 6.57 -5.97 -1.70
N CYS A 66 6.34 -4.87 -2.44
CA CYS A 66 7.36 -4.37 -3.35
C CYS A 66 8.61 -3.95 -2.55
N PRO A 67 9.82 -4.04 -3.15
CA PRO A 67 11.09 -3.75 -2.48
C PRO A 67 11.10 -2.46 -1.67
N THR A 68 10.54 -1.39 -2.22
CA THR A 68 10.50 -0.06 -1.63
C THR A 68 9.62 -0.01 -0.38
N VAL A 69 8.39 -0.54 -0.45
CA VAL A 69 7.46 -0.48 0.69
C VAL A 69 7.85 -1.50 1.75
N HIS A 70 8.24 -2.72 1.35
CA HIS A 70 8.69 -3.74 2.29
C HIS A 70 9.96 -3.31 3.03
N GLY A 71 10.93 -2.73 2.32
CA GLY A 71 12.13 -2.19 2.95
C GLY A 71 11.82 -1.03 3.89
N ALA A 72 10.89 -0.15 3.53
CA ALA A 72 10.46 0.93 4.42
C ALA A 72 9.77 0.45 5.70
N LEU A 73 8.85 -0.50 5.59
CA LEU A 73 8.17 -1.10 6.75
C LEU A 73 9.18 -1.83 7.65
N THR A 74 10.14 -2.55 7.05
CA THR A 74 11.17 -3.27 7.81
C THR A 74 12.12 -2.30 8.52
N SER A 75 12.51 -1.19 7.88
CA SER A 75 13.33 -0.14 8.53
C SER A 75 12.66 0.49 9.74
N LEU A 76 11.33 0.66 9.72
CA LEU A 76 10.58 1.33 10.79
C LEU A 76 10.08 0.38 11.87
N LEU A 77 9.66 -0.84 11.49
CA LEU A 77 8.97 -1.78 12.37
C LEU A 77 9.83 -2.99 12.77
N GLY A 78 10.96 -3.19 12.07
CA GLY A 78 11.74 -4.41 12.14
C GLY A 78 11.16 -5.55 11.31
N ASP A 79 11.88 -6.67 11.31
CA ASP A 79 11.44 -7.91 10.67
C ASP A 79 10.19 -8.48 11.34
N GLY A 80 9.39 -9.22 10.57
CA GLY A 80 8.22 -9.95 11.10
C GLY A 80 6.99 -9.08 11.36
N TYR A 81 6.90 -7.88 10.77
CA TYR A 81 5.70 -7.07 10.83
C TYR A 81 4.48 -7.81 10.24
N LEU A 82 3.30 -7.58 10.83
CA LEU A 82 2.04 -8.14 10.35
C LEU A 82 1.27 -7.10 9.54
N HIS A 83 0.85 -7.49 8.34
CA HIS A 83 -0.16 -6.73 7.60
C HIS A 83 -1.55 -7.09 8.12
N HIS A 84 -2.16 -6.21 8.91
CA HIS A 84 -3.52 -6.41 9.40
C HIS A 84 -4.50 -6.49 8.20
N PRO A 85 -5.37 -7.51 8.10
CA PRO A 85 -6.15 -7.78 6.87
C PRO A 85 -7.28 -6.76 6.60
N HIS A 86 -7.67 -6.01 7.63
CA HIS A 86 -8.82 -5.11 7.61
C HIS A 86 -8.61 -3.88 6.72
N ARG A 87 -9.22 -3.84 5.53
CA ARG A 87 -9.17 -2.70 4.60
C ARG A 87 -10.55 -2.45 3.98
N ALA A 88 -11.07 -1.24 4.16
CA ALA A 88 -12.24 -0.73 3.45
C ALA A 88 -11.80 0.24 2.35
N VAL A 89 -12.55 0.29 1.26
CA VAL A 89 -12.40 1.35 0.25
C VAL A 89 -13.09 2.59 0.81
N HIS A 90 -12.31 3.64 1.05
CA HIS A 90 -12.83 4.93 1.46
C HIS A 90 -12.88 5.87 0.27
N MET A 91 -14.06 6.40 -0.03
CA MET A 91 -14.23 7.46 -1.02
C MET A 91 -14.08 8.79 -0.29
N ASN A 92 -12.89 9.38 -0.33
CA ASN A 92 -12.71 10.76 0.08
C ASN A 92 -13.06 11.64 -1.12
N ILE A 93 -14.35 11.98 -1.26
CA ILE A 93 -14.76 13.07 -2.14
C ILE A 93 -14.19 14.35 -1.49
N PRO A 94 -13.32 15.11 -2.18
CA PRO A 94 -12.89 16.40 -1.66
C PRO A 94 -14.12 17.24 -1.34
N ILE A 95 -14.17 17.79 -0.13
CA ILE A 95 -15.19 18.79 0.22
C ILE A 95 -14.74 20.07 -0.48
N GLU A 96 -15.60 20.67 -1.30
CA GLU A 96 -15.37 22.00 -1.90
C GLU A 96 -15.16 23.07 -0.82
#